data_AF-A0A1I7HVX3-F1
#
_entry.id   AF-A0A1I7HVX3-F1
#
_cell.length_a   1.000
_cell.length_b   1.000
_cell.length_c   1.000
_cell.angle_alpha   90.00
_cell.angle_beta   90.00
_cell.angle_gamma   90.00
#
_symmetry.space_group_name_H-M   'P 1'
#
loop_
_entity.id
_entity.type
_entity.pdbx_description
1 polymer ?
#
loop_
_entity_poly.entity_id
_entity_poly.type
_entity_poly.pdbx_seq_one_letter_code
_entity_poly.pdbx_strand_id
1 'polypeptide(L)'
;MLILEIILLLIVAEIIFLYSNPVFGGRISKNDRIDYEKRAQNYVKGKFVYPNEYKILGEAEDKRVSNKGTSPKAQLPLVKPSITDKLSIDEVTVTWFGHSTVLLRMHSMNILFDPVFSKRSSPFSFVGPKRFTEAPIDIKDMPDIDIMIVTHNHYDHLDINSIRKFDSRVKRYIVPLGIEKTLMRFGIDKNKIQNMAWWEEIKINGLTIACTPSRHFANRQIFDYGKTLYASWVLKDEKHQIFESGDGGVGGHFEEIHKRYGDFDLAIMENGQYNIRWHDIHMFPEEARKASNMLGAKLSMPIHWGTFVLSNHGWDDSVERFVKDLDKNNNEVITPRIGETVNLNRYTEYQEKWWRKIE
;
A
#
# COMPACT_ATOMS: atom_id res chain seq x y z
N MET A 1 -11.41 -44.60 -17.01
CA MET A 1 -10.29 -44.84 -16.09
C MET A 1 -9.15 -43.85 -16.37
N LEU A 2 -8.55 -43.86 -17.57
CA LEU A 2 -7.46 -42.95 -17.95
C LEU A 2 -7.75 -41.45 -17.76
N ILE A 3 -8.94 -40.96 -18.11
CA ILE A 3 -9.30 -39.53 -17.91
C ILE A 3 -9.32 -39.16 -16.42
N LEU A 4 -9.82 -40.04 -15.55
CA LEU A 4 -9.86 -39.80 -14.11
C LEU A 4 -8.46 -39.82 -13.49
N GLU A 5 -7.58 -40.69 -13.97
CA GLU A 5 -6.17 -40.74 -13.57
C GLU A 5 -5.42 -39.47 -13.99
N ILE A 6 -5.65 -38.98 -15.21
CA ILE A 6 -5.07 -37.71 -15.69
C ILE A 6 -5.57 -36.54 -14.84
N ILE A 7 -6.88 -36.45 -14.57
CA ILE A 7 -7.45 -35.39 -13.72
C ILE A 7 -6.82 -35.44 -12.32
N LEU A 8 -6.70 -36.63 -11.72
CA LEU A 8 -6.08 -36.78 -10.41
C LEU A 8 -4.61 -36.33 -10.41
N LEU A 9 -3.83 -36.72 -11.43
CA LEU A 9 -2.44 -36.30 -11.59
C LEU A 9 -2.32 -34.78 -11.72
N LEU A 10 -3.20 -34.14 -12.49
CA LEU A 10 -3.22 -32.68 -12.63
C LEU A 10 -3.53 -31.98 -11.29
N ILE A 11 -4.50 -32.50 -10.53
CA ILE A 11 -4.83 -31.97 -9.19
C ILE A 11 -3.64 -32.11 -8.25
N VAL A 12 -2.98 -33.27 -8.23
CA VAL A 12 -1.80 -33.50 -7.37
C VAL A 12 -0.65 -32.56 -7.78
N ALA A 13 -0.39 -32.40 -9.07
CA ALA A 13 0.63 -31.49 -9.57
C ALA A 13 0.32 -30.03 -9.20
N GLU A 14 -0.94 -29.60 -9.32
CA GLU A 14 -1.39 -28.27 -8.91
C GLU A 14 -1.20 -28.04 -7.40
N ILE A 15 -1.58 -29.01 -6.57
CA ILE A 15 -1.36 -28.96 -5.12
C ILE A 15 0.14 -28.84 -4.82
N ILE A 16 0.99 -29.66 -5.43
CA ILE A 16 2.45 -29.59 -5.25
C ILE A 16 2.96 -28.21 -5.67
N PHE A 17 2.49 -27.66 -6.80
CA PHE A 17 2.89 -26.35 -7.27
C PHE A 17 2.54 -25.23 -6.29
N LEU A 18 1.29 -25.20 -5.79
CA LEU A 18 0.85 -24.21 -4.78
C LEU A 18 1.63 -24.35 -3.45
N TYR A 19 1.97 -25.58 -3.07
CA TYR A 19 2.67 -25.86 -1.81
C TYR A 19 4.18 -25.63 -1.89
N SER A 20 4.79 -25.77 -3.07
CA SER A 20 6.24 -25.60 -3.26
C SER A 20 6.63 -24.19 -3.69
N ASN A 21 5.78 -23.49 -4.45
CA ASN A 21 6.12 -22.18 -4.96
C ASN A 21 5.96 -21.10 -3.86
N PRO A 22 7.05 -20.38 -3.49
CA PRO A 22 6.98 -19.37 -2.43
C PRO A 22 6.04 -18.21 -2.72
N VAL A 23 5.74 -17.93 -4.00
CA VAL A 23 4.96 -16.77 -4.44
C VAL A 23 3.56 -16.70 -3.79
N PHE A 24 3.02 -17.85 -3.41
CA PHE A 24 1.71 -18.00 -2.78
C PHE A 24 1.72 -17.72 -1.26
N GLY A 25 2.87 -17.41 -0.66
CA GLY A 25 2.95 -16.99 0.74
C GLY A 25 2.86 -18.11 1.77
N GLY A 26 3.08 -17.75 3.04
CA GLY A 26 3.24 -18.68 4.15
C GLY A 26 1.92 -19.18 4.73
N ARG A 27 2.00 -20.14 5.65
CA ARG A 27 0.82 -20.69 6.34
C ARG A 27 0.76 -20.28 7.79
N ILE A 28 -0.45 -20.02 8.26
CA ILE A 28 -0.76 -19.73 9.65
C ILE A 28 -0.90 -21.06 10.41
N SER A 29 0.02 -21.30 11.34
CA SER A 29 0.01 -22.47 12.24
C SER A 29 -1.04 -22.33 13.34
N LYS A 30 -1.26 -23.39 14.13
CA LYS A 30 -2.18 -23.33 15.28
C LYS A 30 -1.72 -22.29 16.32
N ASN A 31 -0.42 -22.21 16.60
CA ASN A 31 0.12 -21.27 17.58
C ASN A 31 -0.04 -19.82 17.12
N ASP A 32 0.11 -19.58 15.82
CA ASP A 32 -0.11 -18.25 15.24
C ASP A 32 -1.57 -17.82 15.42
N ARG A 33 -2.54 -18.71 15.20
CA ARG A 33 -3.96 -18.40 15.42
C ARG A 33 -4.24 -18.01 16.87
N ILE A 34 -3.65 -18.74 17.82
CA ILE A 34 -3.78 -18.44 19.26
C ILE A 34 -3.17 -17.07 19.58
N ASP A 35 -2.01 -16.74 19.01
CA ASP A 35 -1.40 -15.41 19.16
C ASP A 35 -2.29 -14.31 18.58
N TYR A 36 -2.85 -14.52 17.39
CA TYR A 36 -3.67 -13.51 16.71
C TYR A 36 -5.00 -13.28 17.44
N GLU A 37 -5.66 -14.34 17.91
CA GLU A 37 -6.89 -14.25 18.72
C GLU A 37 -6.66 -13.44 20.01
N LYS A 38 -5.45 -13.48 20.57
CA LYS A 38 -5.08 -12.70 21.76
C LYS A 38 -4.81 -11.24 21.45
N ARG A 39 -4.16 -10.93 20.32
CA ARG A 39 -3.67 -9.59 19.97
C ARG A 39 -4.67 -8.76 19.18
N ALA A 40 -5.54 -9.39 18.39
CA ALA A 40 -6.38 -8.72 17.41
C ALA A 40 -7.86 -9.03 17.64
N GLN A 41 -8.61 -8.01 18.10
CA GLN A 41 -10.06 -8.13 18.32
C GLN A 41 -10.82 -8.45 17.02
N ASN A 42 -10.29 -8.02 15.88
CA ASN A 42 -10.88 -8.24 14.56
C ASN A 42 -10.50 -9.60 13.94
N TYR A 43 -9.81 -10.48 14.67
CA TYR A 43 -9.53 -11.84 14.24
C TYR A 43 -10.61 -12.81 14.73
N VAL A 44 -11.62 -13.05 13.89
CA VAL A 44 -12.83 -13.78 14.23
C VAL A 44 -12.91 -15.09 13.44
N LYS A 45 -13.08 -16.21 14.15
CA LYS A 45 -13.22 -17.56 13.54
C LYS A 45 -12.09 -17.89 12.55
N GLY A 46 -10.86 -17.50 12.89
CA GLY A 46 -9.68 -17.77 12.09
C GLY A 46 -9.55 -16.91 10.82
N LYS A 47 -10.18 -15.74 10.78
CA LYS A 47 -10.06 -14.73 9.72
C LYS A 47 -10.01 -13.33 10.30
N PHE A 48 -9.20 -12.44 9.72
CA PHE A 48 -9.31 -11.02 9.93
C PHE A 48 -10.53 -10.47 9.20
N VAL A 49 -11.33 -9.68 9.88
CA VAL A 49 -12.53 -9.04 9.34
C VAL A 49 -12.51 -7.55 9.61
N TYR A 50 -13.18 -6.76 8.78
CA TYR A 50 -13.43 -5.36 9.11
C TYR A 50 -14.61 -5.29 10.10
N PRO A 51 -14.44 -4.69 11.29
CA PRO A 51 -15.47 -4.69 12.31
C PRO A 51 -16.71 -3.88 11.91
N ASN A 52 -17.91 -4.37 12.28
CA ASN A 52 -19.19 -3.74 11.91
C ASN A 52 -19.44 -2.43 12.65
N GLU A 53 -18.76 -2.18 13.78
CA GLU A 53 -18.86 -0.95 14.55
C GLU A 53 -18.35 0.29 13.79
N TYR A 54 -17.44 0.09 12.84
CA TYR A 54 -17.04 1.17 11.96
C TYR A 54 -18.13 1.42 10.93
N LYS A 55 -18.81 2.57 11.06
CA LYS A 55 -19.79 3.02 10.07
C LYS A 55 -19.15 3.00 8.68
N ILE A 56 -19.87 2.43 7.72
CA ILE A 56 -19.55 2.57 6.30
C ILE A 56 -19.98 3.97 5.89
N LEU A 57 -19.06 4.76 5.34
CA LEU A 57 -19.27 6.19 5.11
C LEU A 57 -19.07 6.56 3.63
N GLY A 58 -19.76 5.84 2.73
CA GLY A 58 -19.63 6.02 1.29
C GLY A 58 -20.97 5.96 0.56
N GLU A 59 -21.23 6.95 -0.30
CA GLU A 59 -22.26 6.87 -1.34
C GLU A 59 -21.50 6.61 -2.64
N ALA A 60 -21.42 5.34 -3.03
CA ALA A 60 -20.64 4.96 -4.20
C ALA A 60 -21.34 5.42 -5.48
N GLU A 61 -20.83 6.49 -6.09
CA GLU A 61 -21.29 7.00 -7.37
C GLU A 61 -20.12 7.08 -8.35
N ASP A 62 -20.25 6.42 -9.51
CA ASP A 62 -19.20 6.39 -10.52
C ASP A 62 -19.23 7.66 -11.38
N LYS A 63 -18.62 8.73 -10.88
CA LYS A 63 -18.54 10.07 -11.50
C LYS A 63 -17.31 10.24 -12.39
N ARG A 64 -17.01 9.27 -13.27
CA ARG A 64 -15.85 9.36 -14.16
C ARG A 64 -15.86 10.66 -14.95
N VAL A 65 -14.70 11.28 -15.06
CA VAL A 65 -14.50 12.58 -15.74
C VAL A 65 -13.50 12.50 -16.89
N SER A 66 -12.62 11.49 -16.89
CA SER A 66 -11.65 11.24 -17.94
C SER A 66 -12.23 10.32 -19.02
N ASN A 67 -12.01 10.72 -20.26
CA ASN A 67 -12.34 9.93 -21.45
C ASN A 67 -11.13 9.14 -21.98
N LYS A 68 -9.99 9.14 -21.27
CA LYS A 68 -8.78 8.41 -21.66
C LYS A 68 -8.94 6.90 -21.42
N GLY A 69 -8.06 6.12 -22.05
CA GLY A 69 -8.02 4.66 -21.85
C GLY A 69 -7.56 4.28 -20.44
N THR A 70 -7.70 3.00 -20.09
CA THR A 70 -7.20 2.45 -18.82
C THR A 70 -5.67 2.48 -18.68
N SER A 71 -4.96 2.70 -19.79
CA SER A 71 -3.52 2.96 -19.84
C SER A 71 -3.25 4.14 -20.78
N PRO A 72 -2.17 4.91 -20.54
CA PRO A 72 -1.81 6.05 -21.38
C PRO A 72 -1.32 5.61 -22.76
N LYS A 73 -1.52 6.45 -23.77
CA LYS A 73 -0.95 6.21 -25.12
C LYS A 73 0.53 6.59 -25.19
N ALA A 74 0.94 7.57 -24.39
CA ALA A 74 2.32 8.02 -24.26
C ALA A 74 2.97 7.49 -22.97
N GLN A 75 4.31 7.47 -22.94
CA GLN A 75 5.03 7.19 -21.71
C GLN A 75 4.81 8.31 -20.69
N LEU A 76 4.56 7.92 -19.43
CA LEU A 76 4.47 8.90 -18.34
C LEU A 76 5.86 9.50 -18.04
N PRO A 77 5.93 10.78 -17.65
CA PRO A 77 7.20 11.42 -17.31
C PRO A 77 7.81 10.74 -16.08
N LEU A 78 9.01 10.19 -16.26
CA LEU A 78 9.82 9.65 -15.19
C LEU A 78 10.83 10.71 -14.73
N VAL A 79 10.89 10.94 -13.43
CA VAL A 79 11.88 11.80 -12.80
C VAL A 79 12.89 10.90 -12.10
N LYS A 80 14.19 11.15 -12.27
CA LYS A 80 15.21 10.44 -11.49
C LYS A 80 15.11 10.89 -10.02
N PRO A 81 14.93 9.97 -9.06
CA PRO A 81 14.83 10.33 -7.65
C PRO A 81 16.02 11.13 -7.15
N SER A 82 15.73 12.23 -6.45
CA SER A 82 16.75 13.07 -5.81
C SER A 82 16.93 12.63 -4.36
N ILE A 83 17.48 11.42 -4.19
CA ILE A 83 17.72 10.83 -2.87
C ILE A 83 19.15 11.18 -2.45
N THR A 84 19.30 12.19 -1.60
CA THR A 84 20.58 12.58 -1.02
C THR A 84 20.99 11.66 0.12
N ASP A 85 22.28 11.49 0.40
CA ASP A 85 22.73 10.60 1.50
C ASP A 85 22.33 11.09 2.90
N LYS A 86 22.10 12.40 3.06
CA LYS A 86 21.74 13.02 4.35
C LYS A 86 20.35 13.64 4.25
N LEU A 87 19.51 13.29 5.22
CA LEU A 87 18.26 13.97 5.54
C LEU A 87 18.41 14.52 6.96
N SER A 88 18.09 15.80 7.18
CA SER A 88 18.03 16.33 8.54
C SER A 88 16.93 15.62 9.34
N ILE A 89 17.08 15.57 10.67
CA ILE A 89 16.03 15.05 11.57
C ILE A 89 14.71 15.85 11.44
N ASP A 90 14.81 17.11 11.01
CA ASP A 90 13.69 18.03 10.86
C ASP A 90 13.10 18.06 9.44
N GLU A 91 13.66 17.27 8.53
CA GLU A 91 13.18 17.22 7.14
C GLU A 91 12.36 15.96 6.91
N VAL A 92 11.26 16.13 6.20
CA VAL A 92 10.48 15.03 5.64
C VAL A 92 10.49 15.14 4.13
N THR A 93 10.81 14.04 3.47
CA THR A 93 10.70 13.93 2.02
C THR A 93 9.93 12.67 1.63
N VAL A 94 9.16 12.75 0.56
CA VAL A 94 8.43 11.62 0.01
C VAL A 94 8.76 11.46 -1.47
N THR A 95 9.15 10.25 -1.88
CA THR A 95 9.39 9.92 -3.30
C THR A 95 8.41 8.85 -3.72
N TRP A 96 7.64 9.11 -4.78
CA TRP A 96 6.64 8.17 -5.30
C TRP A 96 7.19 7.37 -6.48
N PHE A 97 7.25 6.05 -6.39
CA PHE A 97 7.79 5.18 -7.47
C PHE A 97 6.70 4.60 -8.38
N GLY A 98 5.46 5.07 -8.22
CA GLY A 98 4.28 4.56 -8.91
C GLY A 98 3.49 3.59 -8.05
N HIS A 99 2.19 3.47 -8.35
CA HIS A 99 1.23 2.67 -7.59
C HIS A 99 1.27 3.07 -6.11
N SER A 100 1.51 2.13 -5.19
CA SER A 100 1.66 2.39 -3.76
C SER A 100 3.10 2.30 -3.25
N THR A 101 4.09 2.19 -4.15
CA THR A 101 5.49 2.19 -3.73
C THR A 101 5.96 3.60 -3.42
N VAL A 102 6.29 3.86 -2.16
CA VAL A 102 6.72 5.17 -1.66
C VAL A 102 7.95 5.03 -0.78
N LEU A 103 8.97 5.84 -1.01
CA LEU A 103 10.05 6.07 -0.05
C LEU A 103 9.74 7.33 0.73
N LEU A 104 9.37 7.16 2.00
CA LEU A 104 9.27 8.21 2.98
C LEU A 104 10.62 8.31 3.70
N ARG A 105 11.20 9.51 3.73
CA ARG A 105 12.36 9.78 4.56
C ARG A 105 11.92 10.77 5.63
N MET A 106 11.99 10.36 6.89
CA MET A 106 11.63 11.15 8.07
C MET A 106 12.44 10.64 9.25
N HIS A 107 12.64 11.45 10.30
CA HIS A 107 13.39 11.06 11.48
C HIS A 107 14.78 10.47 11.15
N SER A 108 15.44 11.02 10.11
CA SER A 108 16.72 10.50 9.56
C SER A 108 16.70 9.03 9.12
N MET A 109 15.53 8.45 8.84
CA MET A 109 15.35 7.07 8.39
C MET A 109 14.82 7.00 6.97
N ASN A 110 15.21 5.97 6.23
CA ASN A 110 14.61 5.60 4.95
C ASN A 110 13.55 4.52 5.17
N ILE A 111 12.29 4.86 4.89
CA ILE A 111 11.12 4.02 5.13
C ILE A 111 10.43 3.73 3.79
N LEU A 112 10.44 2.47 3.37
CA LEU A 112 9.92 2.04 2.07
C LEU A 112 8.62 1.26 2.24
N PHE A 113 7.55 1.75 1.62
CA PHE A 113 6.23 1.12 1.60
C PHE A 113 6.02 0.30 0.33
N ASP A 114 5.41 -0.87 0.48
CA ASP A 114 4.83 -1.71 -0.58
C ASP A 114 5.66 -1.76 -1.88
N PRO A 115 6.92 -2.25 -1.83
CA PRO A 115 7.84 -2.14 -2.96
C PRO A 115 7.48 -3.11 -4.09
N VAL A 116 7.00 -2.58 -5.22
CA VAL A 116 6.70 -3.36 -6.43
C VAL A 116 7.48 -2.82 -7.64
N PHE A 117 8.63 -3.46 -7.88
CA PHE A 117 9.53 -3.16 -8.99
C PHE A 117 9.43 -4.19 -10.13
N SER A 118 8.69 -5.30 -9.93
CA SER A 118 8.44 -6.29 -10.97
C SER A 118 7.64 -5.72 -12.15
N LYS A 119 7.83 -6.33 -13.32
CA LYS A 119 7.08 -5.98 -14.55
C LYS A 119 5.58 -6.30 -14.46
N ARG A 120 5.19 -7.23 -13.58
CA ARG A 120 3.81 -7.65 -13.37
C ARG A 120 3.48 -7.76 -11.90
N SER A 121 2.25 -7.38 -11.55
CA SER A 121 1.61 -7.73 -10.29
C SER A 121 0.89 -9.06 -10.49
N SER A 122 1.58 -10.17 -10.23
CA SER A 122 1.05 -11.51 -10.51
C SER A 122 1.91 -12.59 -9.84
N PRO A 123 1.34 -13.75 -9.48
CA PRO A 123 2.13 -14.92 -9.12
C PRO A 123 2.95 -15.49 -10.29
N PHE A 124 2.67 -15.06 -11.53
CA PHE A 124 3.29 -15.58 -12.75
C PHE A 124 3.94 -14.46 -13.57
N SER A 125 5.09 -14.75 -14.19
CA SER A 125 5.81 -13.79 -15.03
C SER A 125 5.15 -13.53 -16.40
N PHE A 126 4.30 -14.45 -16.86
CA PHE A 126 3.71 -14.43 -18.21
C PHE A 126 2.25 -13.95 -18.26
N VAL A 127 1.52 -13.98 -17.14
CA VAL A 127 0.09 -13.62 -17.06
C VAL A 127 -0.16 -12.66 -15.90
N GLY A 128 -1.25 -11.90 -15.95
CA GLY A 128 -1.65 -10.92 -14.94
C GLY A 128 -1.24 -9.48 -15.29
N PRO A 129 -1.69 -8.50 -14.49
CA PRO A 129 -1.46 -7.07 -14.72
C PRO A 129 0.01 -6.73 -14.98
N LYS A 130 0.30 -6.13 -16.13
CA LYS A 130 1.63 -5.61 -16.48
C LYS A 130 1.67 -4.11 -16.19
N ARG A 131 2.78 -3.62 -15.62
CA ARG A 131 2.97 -2.18 -15.46
C ARG A 131 3.09 -1.49 -16.82
N PHE A 132 2.46 -0.33 -16.99
CA PHE A 132 2.60 0.51 -18.18
C PHE A 132 3.64 1.64 -18.00
N THR A 133 4.03 1.92 -16.76
CA THR A 133 5.10 2.87 -16.42
C THR A 133 6.25 2.10 -15.79
N GLU A 134 7.51 2.29 -16.22
CA GLU A 134 8.67 1.60 -15.63
C GLU A 134 9.02 2.11 -14.21
N ALA A 135 9.84 1.35 -13.47
CA ALA A 135 10.35 1.83 -12.19
C ALA A 135 11.35 2.97 -12.46
N PRO A 136 11.27 4.12 -11.78
CA PRO A 136 12.12 5.28 -12.10
C PRO A 136 13.58 5.12 -11.62
N ILE A 137 13.91 4.02 -10.94
CA ILE A 137 15.24 3.71 -10.43
C ILE A 137 15.43 2.19 -10.30
N ASP A 138 16.68 1.73 -10.43
CA ASP A 138 17.04 0.35 -10.09
C ASP A 138 17.17 0.17 -8.57
N ILE A 139 16.82 -1.02 -8.06
CA ILE A 139 16.95 -1.36 -6.63
C ILE A 139 18.39 -1.19 -6.10
N LYS A 140 19.40 -1.41 -6.96
CA LYS A 140 20.81 -1.23 -6.60
C LYS A 140 21.18 0.23 -6.32
N ASP A 141 20.45 1.18 -6.90
CA ASP A 141 20.69 2.62 -6.81
C ASP A 141 19.81 3.30 -5.74
N MET A 142 18.90 2.54 -5.10
CA MET A 142 18.14 3.01 -3.93
C MET A 142 19.09 3.25 -2.73
N PRO A 143 18.70 4.01 -1.70
CA PRO A 143 19.43 4.04 -0.43
C PRO A 143 19.20 2.75 0.37
N ASP A 144 20.00 2.53 1.41
CA ASP A 144 19.70 1.47 2.39
C ASP A 144 18.40 1.79 3.11
N ILE A 145 17.63 0.75 3.40
CA ILE A 145 16.27 0.86 3.93
C ILE A 145 16.30 0.49 5.42
N ASP A 146 16.05 1.47 6.28
CA ASP A 146 15.97 1.23 7.72
C ASP A 146 14.74 0.40 8.05
N ILE A 147 13.61 0.74 7.43
CA ILE A 147 12.32 0.11 7.68
C ILE A 147 11.62 -0.13 6.35
N MET A 148 11.22 -1.37 6.10
CA MET A 148 10.28 -1.72 5.03
C MET A 148 8.92 -2.03 5.64
N ILE A 149 7.89 -1.31 5.21
CA ILE A 149 6.52 -1.48 5.67
C ILE A 149 5.69 -2.12 4.55
N VAL A 150 4.86 -3.10 4.91
CA VAL A 150 3.90 -3.72 4.00
C VAL A 150 2.49 -3.47 4.53
N THR A 151 1.55 -3.05 3.69
CA THR A 151 0.17 -2.74 4.11
C THR A 151 -0.71 -3.97 4.14
N HIS A 152 -0.61 -4.82 3.11
CA HIS A 152 -1.34 -6.06 2.99
C HIS A 152 -0.65 -7.01 1.98
N ASN A 153 -1.23 -8.19 1.76
CA ASN A 153 -0.51 -9.27 1.07
C ASN A 153 -0.79 -9.40 -0.44
N HIS A 154 -1.52 -8.47 -1.08
CA HIS A 154 -1.80 -8.57 -2.52
C HIS A 154 -0.54 -8.40 -3.37
N TYR A 155 -0.60 -8.84 -4.63
CA TYR A 155 0.58 -8.92 -5.49
C TYR A 155 1.14 -7.56 -5.92
N ASP A 156 0.32 -6.52 -5.89
CA ASP A 156 0.65 -5.12 -6.21
C ASP A 156 1.15 -4.33 -5.00
N HIS A 157 1.21 -4.96 -3.82
CA HIS A 157 1.78 -4.40 -2.58
C HIS A 157 2.93 -5.26 -2.04
N LEU A 158 2.88 -6.57 -2.27
CA LEU A 158 3.85 -7.54 -1.81
C LEU A 158 4.39 -8.39 -2.97
N ASP A 159 5.42 -7.87 -3.63
CA ASP A 159 6.14 -8.55 -4.72
C ASP A 159 7.35 -9.34 -4.21
N ILE A 160 7.34 -10.66 -4.39
CA ILE A 160 8.42 -11.54 -3.98
C ILE A 160 9.77 -11.15 -4.59
N ASN A 161 9.80 -10.68 -5.84
CA ASN A 161 11.06 -10.35 -6.51
C ASN A 161 11.66 -9.07 -5.95
N SER A 162 10.84 -8.03 -5.73
CA SER A 162 11.27 -6.83 -4.99
C SER A 162 11.81 -7.21 -3.62
N ILE A 163 11.04 -7.93 -2.80
CA ILE A 163 11.40 -8.26 -1.43
C ILE A 163 12.75 -8.96 -1.36
N ARG A 164 12.98 -9.97 -2.22
CA ARG A 164 14.25 -10.70 -2.27
C ARG A 164 15.43 -9.84 -2.72
N LYS A 165 15.21 -8.94 -3.68
CA LYS A 165 16.27 -8.05 -4.17
C LYS A 165 16.63 -6.97 -3.14
N PHE A 166 15.65 -6.50 -2.37
CA PHE A 166 15.87 -5.50 -1.33
C PHE A 166 16.45 -6.08 -0.03
N ASP A 167 16.22 -7.37 0.28
CA ASP A 167 16.48 -7.93 1.62
C ASP A 167 17.86 -7.60 2.21
N SER A 168 18.93 -7.74 1.42
CA SER A 168 20.30 -7.42 1.85
C SER A 168 20.51 -5.97 2.31
N ARG A 169 19.58 -5.07 1.97
CA ARG A 169 19.61 -3.62 2.21
C ARG A 169 18.56 -3.15 3.20
N VAL A 170 17.67 -4.05 3.65
CA VAL A 170 16.61 -3.76 4.60
C VAL A 170 17.09 -4.14 6.00
N LYS A 171 17.01 -3.23 6.97
CA LYS A 171 17.34 -3.56 8.37
C LYS A 171 16.17 -4.26 9.06
N ARG A 172 14.94 -3.77 8.86
CA ARG A 172 13.73 -4.31 9.50
C ARG A 172 12.53 -4.29 8.56
N TYR A 173 11.71 -5.33 8.64
CA TYR A 173 10.37 -5.40 8.07
C TYR A 173 9.35 -5.17 9.17
N ILE A 174 8.36 -4.32 8.92
CA ILE A 174 7.20 -4.12 9.79
C ILE A 174 5.96 -4.45 8.99
N VAL A 175 5.16 -5.39 9.47
CA VAL A 175 4.03 -5.94 8.72
C VAL A 175 2.83 -6.23 9.61
N PRO A 176 1.61 -6.32 9.07
CA PRO A 176 0.44 -6.80 9.78
C PRO A 176 0.56 -8.31 10.10
N LEU A 177 -0.18 -8.76 11.11
CA LEU A 177 -0.25 -10.17 11.50
C LEU A 177 -0.50 -11.11 10.29
N GLY A 178 0.25 -12.20 10.22
CA GLY A 178 0.16 -13.22 9.18
C GLY A 178 1.05 -12.97 7.97
N ILE A 179 1.41 -11.71 7.68
CA ILE A 179 2.31 -11.40 6.56
C ILE A 179 3.74 -11.89 6.85
N GLU A 180 4.14 -11.96 8.13
CA GLU A 180 5.47 -12.48 8.48
C GLU A 180 5.69 -13.91 7.98
N LYS A 181 4.64 -14.74 7.89
CA LYS A 181 4.76 -16.09 7.30
C LYS A 181 5.09 -16.04 5.81
N THR A 182 4.53 -15.08 5.09
CA THR A 182 4.84 -14.86 3.69
C THR A 182 6.27 -14.42 3.50
N LEU A 183 6.75 -13.46 4.30
CA LEU A 183 8.14 -13.00 4.25
C LEU A 183 9.13 -14.13 4.62
N MET A 184 8.86 -14.91 5.67
CA MET A 184 9.67 -16.08 6.02
C MET A 184 9.72 -17.10 4.88
N ARG A 185 8.59 -17.32 4.18
CA ARG A 185 8.56 -18.21 3.02
C ARG A 185 9.29 -17.63 1.80
N PHE A 186 9.40 -16.31 1.69
CA PHE A 186 10.24 -15.68 0.68
C PHE A 186 11.73 -15.85 0.97
N GLY A 187 12.11 -16.19 2.21
CA GLY A 187 13.48 -16.41 2.66
C GLY A 187 14.00 -15.35 3.61
N ILE A 188 13.15 -14.43 4.08
CA ILE A 188 13.54 -13.35 5.00
C ILE A 188 13.76 -13.93 6.40
N ASP A 189 14.87 -13.54 7.04
CA ASP A 189 15.14 -13.92 8.43
C ASP A 189 14.03 -13.39 9.35
N LYS A 190 13.43 -14.29 10.13
CA LYS A 190 12.41 -13.98 11.13
C LYS A 190 12.83 -12.86 12.09
N ASN A 191 14.14 -12.76 12.39
CA ASN A 191 14.66 -11.75 13.32
C ASN A 191 14.58 -10.33 12.77
N LYS A 192 14.43 -10.18 11.44
CA LYS A 192 14.21 -8.88 10.79
C LYS A 192 12.74 -8.49 10.76
N ILE A 193 11.81 -9.38 11.12
CA ILE A 193 10.38 -9.16 10.91
C ILE A 193 9.69 -8.84 12.24
N GLN A 194 9.03 -7.68 12.29
CA GLN A 194 8.11 -7.29 13.35
C GLN A 194 6.69 -7.34 12.79
N ASN A 195 5.85 -8.25 13.32
CA ASN A 195 4.43 -8.27 12.97
C ASN A 195 3.58 -7.53 14.01
N MET A 196 2.51 -6.89 13.57
CA MET A 196 1.68 -6.00 14.39
C MET A 196 0.19 -6.22 14.15
N ALA A 197 -0.60 -6.22 15.22
CA ALA A 197 -2.05 -6.11 15.18
C ALA A 197 -2.47 -4.64 15.07
N TRP A 198 -3.72 -4.38 14.68
CA TRP A 198 -4.26 -3.02 14.74
C TRP A 198 -4.15 -2.46 16.16
N TRP A 199 -3.83 -1.18 16.23
CA TRP A 199 -3.60 -0.37 17.43
C TRP A 199 -2.36 -0.72 18.25
N GLU A 200 -1.56 -1.68 17.81
CA GLU A 200 -0.22 -1.87 18.35
C GLU A 200 0.72 -0.79 17.81
N GLU A 201 1.66 -0.40 18.66
CA GLU A 201 2.65 0.64 18.40
C GLU A 201 4.03 0.12 18.79
N ILE A 202 5.03 0.51 18.02
CA ILE A 202 6.44 0.31 18.38
C ILE A 202 7.18 1.64 18.27
N LYS A 203 8.28 1.77 19.01
CA LYS A 203 9.19 2.92 18.93
C LYS A 203 10.57 2.47 18.50
N ILE A 204 11.10 3.06 17.43
CA ILE A 204 12.45 2.79 16.91
C ILE A 204 13.22 4.10 16.92
N ASN A 205 14.22 4.20 17.80
CA ASN A 205 15.12 5.37 17.92
C ASN A 205 14.42 6.73 18.02
N GLY A 206 13.19 6.81 18.56
CA GLY A 206 12.43 8.06 18.63
C GLY A 206 11.18 8.08 17.74
N LEU A 207 11.20 7.35 16.63
CA LEU A 207 10.08 7.24 15.70
C LEU A 207 9.04 6.22 16.20
N THR A 208 7.82 6.67 16.43
CA THR A 208 6.66 5.81 16.68
C THR A 208 6.08 5.34 15.37
N ILE A 209 5.77 4.04 15.28
CA ILE A 209 5.11 3.41 14.13
C ILE A 209 3.91 2.64 14.68
N ALA A 210 2.71 2.95 14.20
CA ALA A 210 1.48 2.31 14.59
C ALA A 210 0.85 1.56 13.42
N CYS A 211 0.41 0.33 13.67
CA CYS A 211 -0.42 -0.43 12.74
C CYS A 211 -1.87 -0.03 12.99
N THR A 212 -2.53 0.64 12.05
CA THR A 212 -3.89 1.17 12.22
C THR A 212 -4.90 0.48 11.31
N PRO A 213 -6.20 0.56 11.60
CA PRO A 213 -7.20 -0.10 10.77
C PRO A 213 -7.28 0.45 9.35
N SER A 214 -7.58 -0.44 8.41
CA SER A 214 -8.02 -0.14 7.04
C SER A 214 -9.23 -1.03 6.73
N ARG A 215 -10.04 -0.68 5.73
CA ARG A 215 -11.18 -1.47 5.27
C ARG A 215 -10.84 -2.19 3.97
N HIS A 216 -10.20 -3.36 4.07
CA HIS A 216 -9.80 -4.13 2.90
C HIS A 216 -9.99 -5.63 3.11
N PHE A 217 -9.36 -6.45 2.28
CA PHE A 217 -9.24 -7.89 2.47
C PHE A 217 -7.82 -8.34 2.10
N ALA A 218 -7.45 -9.58 2.43
CA ALA A 218 -6.13 -10.09 2.10
C ALA A 218 -6.20 -11.57 1.72
N ASN A 219 -5.57 -11.93 0.60
CA ASN A 219 -5.43 -13.28 0.08
C ASN A 219 -4.36 -13.31 -1.03
N ARG A 220 -3.60 -14.40 -1.12
CA ARG A 220 -2.69 -14.69 -2.26
C ARG A 220 -3.05 -15.99 -2.98
N GLN A 221 -3.88 -16.80 -2.35
CA GLN A 221 -4.36 -18.10 -2.80
C GLN A 221 -5.89 -18.08 -2.91
N ILE A 222 -6.44 -19.17 -3.44
CA ILE A 222 -7.90 -19.34 -3.58
C ILE A 222 -8.56 -19.53 -2.20
N PHE A 223 -7.86 -20.13 -1.24
CA PHE A 223 -8.44 -20.55 0.06
C PHE A 223 -7.82 -19.84 1.28
N ASP A 224 -7.07 -18.75 1.11
CA ASP A 224 -6.43 -18.01 2.19
C ASP A 224 -7.10 -16.65 2.48
N TYR A 225 -8.34 -16.45 2.03
CA TYR A 225 -9.11 -15.24 2.33
C TYR A 225 -9.17 -14.93 3.82
N GLY A 226 -8.69 -13.73 4.19
CA GLY A 226 -8.67 -13.20 5.54
C GLY A 226 -7.65 -13.87 6.46
N LYS A 227 -6.69 -14.63 5.94
CA LYS A 227 -5.67 -15.31 6.77
C LYS A 227 -4.54 -14.40 7.22
N THR A 228 -4.34 -13.26 6.56
CA THR A 228 -3.43 -12.20 6.98
C THR A 228 -4.20 -10.92 7.20
N LEU A 229 -3.70 -10.06 8.07
CA LEU A 229 -4.25 -8.74 8.32
C LEU A 229 -3.86 -7.78 7.18
N TYR A 230 -4.65 -6.72 7.02
CA TYR A 230 -4.43 -5.56 6.17
C TYR A 230 -4.48 -4.32 7.07
N ALA A 231 -3.65 -3.31 6.83
CA ALA A 231 -3.53 -2.17 7.72
C ALA A 231 -3.19 -0.88 6.97
N SER A 232 -3.53 0.22 7.61
CA SER A 232 -2.92 1.53 7.40
C SER A 232 -1.80 1.76 8.42
N TRP A 233 -1.01 2.82 8.27
CA TRP A 233 0.13 3.11 9.13
C TRP A 233 0.18 4.57 9.57
N VAL A 234 0.50 4.78 10.85
CA VAL A 234 0.86 6.08 11.40
C VAL A 234 2.34 6.08 11.73
N LEU A 235 3.05 7.12 11.31
CA LEU A 235 4.45 7.37 11.64
C LEU A 235 4.57 8.73 12.30
N LYS A 236 5.16 8.77 13.50
CA LYS A 236 5.19 9.97 14.33
C LYS A 236 6.54 10.14 15.00
N ASP A 237 7.17 11.29 14.78
CA ASP A 237 8.30 11.76 15.58
C ASP A 237 7.89 12.97 16.45
N GLU A 238 8.85 13.70 17.01
CA GLU A 238 8.56 14.87 17.86
C GLU A 238 7.98 16.07 17.09
N LYS A 239 8.13 16.11 15.76
CA LYS A 239 7.81 17.25 14.89
C LYS A 239 6.80 16.92 13.80
N HIS A 240 6.76 15.68 13.33
CA HIS A 240 6.01 15.26 12.16
C HIS A 240 5.11 14.06 12.46
N GLN A 241 3.94 14.05 11.82
CA GLN A 241 3.00 12.94 11.84
C GLN A 241 2.49 12.64 10.43
N ILE A 242 2.78 11.43 9.94
CA ILE A 242 2.49 10.97 8.58
C ILE A 242 1.53 9.77 8.64
N PHE A 243 0.55 9.76 7.74
CA PHE A 243 -0.38 8.65 7.55
C PHE A 243 -0.17 8.00 6.18
N GLU A 244 -0.23 6.68 6.12
CA GLU A 244 -0.27 5.89 4.88
C GLU A 244 -1.47 4.94 4.94
N SER A 245 -2.34 5.00 3.93
CA SER A 245 -3.66 4.34 4.00
C SER A 245 -3.62 2.83 3.77
N GLY A 246 -2.59 2.30 3.12
CA GLY A 246 -2.71 1.10 2.31
C GLY A 246 -3.81 1.27 1.26
N ASP A 247 -4.46 0.17 0.92
CA ASP A 247 -5.70 0.22 0.15
C ASP A 247 -6.88 -0.10 1.05
N GLY A 248 -8.03 0.50 0.80
CA GLY A 248 -9.23 0.25 1.58
C GLY A 248 -10.39 1.17 1.26
N GLY A 249 -11.60 0.73 1.58
CA GLY A 249 -12.80 1.54 1.49
C GLY A 249 -12.93 2.55 2.63
N VAL A 250 -13.79 3.54 2.44
CA VAL A 250 -14.06 4.57 3.47
C VAL A 250 -14.88 4.01 4.64
N GLY A 251 -14.51 4.40 5.86
CA GLY A 251 -15.28 4.07 7.06
C GLY A 251 -14.87 4.85 8.30
N GLY A 252 -15.55 4.58 9.42
CA GLY A 252 -15.35 5.30 10.69
C GLY A 252 -13.97 5.11 11.34
N HIS A 253 -13.12 4.23 10.81
CA HIS A 253 -11.75 4.08 11.31
C HIS A 253 -10.90 5.34 11.13
N PHE A 254 -11.12 6.14 10.08
CA PHE A 254 -10.39 7.39 9.88
C PHE A 254 -10.65 8.41 11.00
N GLU A 255 -11.91 8.54 11.44
CA GLU A 255 -12.28 9.38 12.61
C GLU A 255 -11.63 8.87 13.90
N GLU A 256 -11.60 7.55 14.12
CA GLU A 256 -10.98 6.97 15.32
C GLU A 256 -9.44 7.13 15.31
N ILE A 257 -8.81 7.03 14.13
CA ILE A 257 -7.39 7.31 13.94
C ILE A 257 -7.09 8.78 14.27
N HIS A 258 -7.87 9.73 13.73
CA HIS A 258 -7.73 11.15 14.04
C HIS A 258 -7.92 11.44 15.52
N LYS A 259 -8.95 10.87 16.14
CA LYS A 259 -9.21 11.02 17.57
C LYS A 259 -8.04 10.55 18.44
N ARG A 260 -7.30 9.52 17.99
CA ARG A 260 -6.16 8.96 18.73
C ARG A 260 -4.85 9.72 18.50
N TYR A 261 -4.60 10.16 17.26
CA TYR A 261 -3.30 10.72 16.87
C TYR A 261 -3.29 12.23 16.64
N GLY A 262 -4.45 12.84 16.41
CA GLY A 262 -4.62 14.24 16.00
C GLY A 262 -4.36 14.45 14.51
N ASP A 263 -4.13 15.70 14.14
CA ASP A 263 -3.90 16.13 12.75
C ASP A 263 -2.60 15.54 12.16
N PHE A 264 -2.59 15.34 10.84
CA PHE A 264 -1.44 14.79 10.12
C PHE A 264 -0.80 15.87 9.22
N ASP A 265 0.52 15.87 9.12
CA ASP A 265 1.23 16.77 8.20
C ASP A 265 1.08 16.29 6.75
N LEU A 266 1.04 14.98 6.54
CA LEU A 266 0.81 14.35 5.25
C LEU A 266 -0.01 13.07 5.42
N ALA A 267 -1.05 12.92 4.59
CA ALA A 267 -1.75 11.67 4.36
C ALA A 267 -1.47 11.15 2.94
N ILE A 268 -0.84 9.99 2.85
CA ILE A 268 -0.65 9.24 1.61
C ILE A 268 -1.88 8.36 1.45
N MET A 269 -2.69 8.62 0.41
CA MET A 269 -4.04 8.10 0.28
C MET A 269 -4.19 7.32 -1.02
N GLU A 270 -4.66 6.08 -0.93
CA GLU A 270 -5.18 5.38 -2.10
C GLU A 270 -6.35 6.16 -2.71
N ASN A 271 -6.37 6.25 -4.04
CA ASN A 271 -7.48 6.87 -4.76
C ASN A 271 -7.84 6.12 -6.05
N GLY A 272 -7.13 5.03 -6.32
CA GLY A 272 -7.08 4.35 -7.61
C GLY A 272 -7.84 3.05 -7.59
N GLN A 273 -7.97 2.45 -8.77
CA GLN A 273 -8.54 1.11 -8.97
C GLN A 273 -9.95 0.93 -8.40
N TYR A 274 -10.66 2.03 -8.18
CA TYR A 274 -12.01 2.04 -7.64
C TYR A 274 -13.00 1.40 -8.63
N ASN A 275 -14.09 0.84 -8.11
CA ASN A 275 -15.23 0.39 -8.89
C ASN A 275 -16.45 0.20 -7.99
N ILE A 276 -17.64 0.42 -8.54
CA ILE A 276 -18.90 0.20 -7.80
C ILE A 276 -19.01 -1.21 -7.20
N ARG A 277 -18.46 -2.23 -7.89
CA ARG A 277 -18.50 -3.65 -7.48
C ARG A 277 -17.66 -3.96 -6.24
N TRP A 278 -16.72 -3.11 -5.89
CA TRP A 278 -15.81 -3.31 -4.75
C TRP A 278 -15.52 -2.00 -4.00
N HIS A 279 -16.48 -1.07 -4.03
CA HIS A 279 -16.40 0.22 -3.33
C HIS A 279 -16.16 0.07 -1.82
N ASP A 280 -16.57 -1.08 -1.26
CA ASP A 280 -16.37 -1.40 0.14
C ASP A 280 -14.89 -1.54 0.53
N ILE A 281 -14.02 -1.78 -0.44
CA ILE A 281 -12.61 -2.11 -0.22
C ILE A 281 -11.65 -1.25 -1.06
N HIS A 282 -12.15 -0.40 -1.94
CA HIS A 282 -11.39 0.67 -2.59
C HIS A 282 -12.20 1.95 -2.62
N MET A 283 -11.61 3.03 -2.12
CA MET A 283 -12.27 4.34 -2.11
C MET A 283 -12.43 4.91 -3.51
N PHE A 284 -13.59 5.49 -3.79
CA PHE A 284 -13.67 6.47 -4.86
C PHE A 284 -12.81 7.70 -4.51
N PRO A 285 -12.30 8.46 -5.50
CA PRO A 285 -11.42 9.60 -5.24
C PRO A 285 -11.99 10.65 -4.28
N GLU A 286 -13.30 10.89 -4.33
CA GLU A 286 -14.00 11.81 -3.43
C GLU A 286 -14.08 11.26 -2.00
N GLU A 287 -14.22 9.95 -1.85
CA GLU A 287 -14.19 9.26 -0.56
C GLU A 287 -12.78 9.31 0.05
N ALA A 288 -11.74 9.12 -0.76
CA ALA A 288 -10.36 9.26 -0.34
C ALA A 288 -10.05 10.69 0.12
N ARG A 289 -10.59 11.70 -0.57
CA ARG A 289 -10.46 13.10 -0.17
C ARG A 289 -11.21 13.40 1.13
N LYS A 290 -12.40 12.83 1.31
CA LYS A 290 -13.17 12.89 2.57
C LYS A 290 -12.43 12.21 3.71
N ALA A 291 -11.86 11.03 3.50
CA ALA A 291 -11.05 10.32 4.48
C ALA A 291 -9.82 11.15 4.92
N SER A 292 -9.15 11.80 3.97
CA SER A 292 -8.06 12.73 4.29
C SER A 292 -8.51 13.91 5.17
N ASN A 293 -9.71 14.45 4.93
CA ASN A 293 -10.31 15.47 5.81
C ASN A 293 -10.68 14.92 7.19
N MET A 294 -11.22 13.70 7.27
CA MET A 294 -11.51 13.02 8.55
C MET A 294 -10.25 12.80 9.38
N LEU A 295 -9.10 12.61 8.73
CA LEU A 295 -7.79 12.52 9.36
C LEU A 295 -7.23 13.88 9.81
N GLY A 296 -7.86 15.02 9.47
CA GLY A 296 -7.26 16.33 9.75
C GLY A 296 -5.91 16.53 9.05
N ALA A 297 -5.72 15.94 7.85
CA ALA A 297 -4.46 16.05 7.14
C ALA A 297 -4.26 17.44 6.53
N LYS A 298 -3.06 18.01 6.68
CA LYS A 298 -2.65 19.28 6.07
C LYS A 298 -2.27 19.12 4.60
N LEU A 299 -1.60 18.01 4.27
CA LEU A 299 -1.26 17.64 2.91
C LEU A 299 -1.85 16.27 2.58
N SER A 300 -2.26 16.08 1.34
CA SER A 300 -2.61 14.78 0.77
C SER A 300 -1.75 14.43 -0.43
N MET A 301 -1.37 13.17 -0.56
CA MET A 301 -0.72 12.62 -1.76
C MET A 301 -1.49 11.39 -2.26
N PRO A 302 -2.12 11.45 -3.45
CA PRO A 302 -2.80 10.29 -4.02
C PRO A 302 -1.83 9.24 -4.57
N ILE A 303 -2.05 7.97 -4.21
CA ILE A 303 -1.32 6.79 -4.69
C ILE A 303 -2.27 5.77 -5.34
N HIS A 304 -1.76 4.59 -5.72
CA HIS A 304 -2.53 3.50 -6.35
C HIS A 304 -2.94 3.72 -7.83
N TRP A 305 -2.37 4.74 -8.47
CA TRP A 305 -2.60 5.07 -9.89
C TRP A 305 -1.29 5.14 -10.70
N GLY A 306 -1.41 5.36 -12.01
CA GLY A 306 -0.27 5.64 -12.89
C GLY A 306 0.71 4.47 -13.16
N THR A 307 0.40 3.24 -12.75
CA THR A 307 1.31 2.09 -12.93
C THR A 307 0.66 0.82 -13.48
N PHE A 308 -0.40 0.32 -12.84
CA PHE A 308 -1.08 -0.91 -13.24
C PHE A 308 -2.53 -0.65 -13.66
N VAL A 309 -3.07 -1.53 -14.51
CA VAL A 309 -4.49 -1.58 -14.85
C VAL A 309 -5.15 -2.67 -14.01
N LEU A 310 -5.80 -2.28 -12.91
CA LEU A 310 -6.53 -3.18 -12.00
C LEU A 310 -8.04 -2.86 -11.93
N SER A 311 -8.46 -1.74 -12.54
CA SER A 311 -9.86 -1.37 -12.74
C SER A 311 -10.10 -0.78 -14.14
N ASN A 312 -11.36 -0.50 -14.44
CA ASN A 312 -11.86 -0.11 -15.76
C ASN A 312 -12.08 1.41 -15.92
N HIS A 313 -11.42 2.25 -15.13
CA HIS A 313 -11.47 3.71 -15.29
C HIS A 313 -10.27 4.22 -16.10
N GLY A 314 -10.34 5.45 -16.61
CA GLY A 314 -9.20 6.10 -17.27
C GLY A 314 -8.00 6.16 -16.32
N TRP A 315 -6.77 6.00 -16.85
CA TRP A 315 -5.55 5.91 -16.01
C TRP A 315 -5.31 7.15 -15.13
N ASP A 316 -5.87 8.30 -15.53
CA ASP A 316 -5.79 9.59 -14.84
C ASP A 316 -7.11 10.02 -14.17
N ASP A 317 -8.18 9.22 -14.28
CA ASP A 317 -9.50 9.59 -13.75
C ASP A 317 -9.46 9.78 -12.22
N SER A 318 -8.77 8.86 -11.53
CA SER A 318 -8.66 8.89 -10.08
C SER A 318 -8.00 10.16 -9.57
N VAL A 319 -6.82 10.50 -10.10
CA VAL A 319 -6.11 11.71 -9.68
C VAL A 319 -6.86 12.97 -10.08
N GLU A 320 -7.48 13.01 -11.26
CA GLU A 320 -8.25 14.17 -11.73
C GLU A 320 -9.42 14.46 -10.79
N ARG A 321 -10.12 13.42 -10.33
CA ARG A 321 -11.21 13.56 -9.35
C ARG A 321 -10.70 13.87 -7.94
N PHE A 322 -9.59 13.27 -7.53
CA PHE A 322 -9.02 13.51 -6.20
C PHE A 322 -8.60 14.98 -6.01
N VAL A 323 -8.07 15.62 -7.06
CA VAL A 323 -7.71 17.05 -7.02
C VAL A 323 -8.86 17.99 -7.38
N LYS A 324 -10.06 17.46 -7.65
CA LYS A 324 -11.24 18.25 -7.99
C LYS A 324 -11.90 18.70 -6.69
N ASP A 325 -11.44 19.86 -6.23
CA ASP A 325 -11.99 20.72 -5.16
C ASP A 325 -13.14 20.11 -4.34
N LEU A 326 -12.77 19.49 -3.23
CA LEU A 326 -13.66 19.27 -2.09
C LEU A 326 -13.11 20.08 -0.91
N ASP A 327 -13.56 21.33 -0.85
CA ASP A 327 -13.52 22.27 0.28
C ASP A 327 -12.21 22.94 0.72
N LYS A 328 -12.41 24.18 1.17
CA LYS A 328 -11.51 25.22 1.69
C LYS A 328 -10.79 24.86 3.00
N ASN A 329 -10.58 23.57 3.27
CA ASN A 329 -10.18 23.06 4.58
C ASN A 329 -8.69 22.71 4.62
N ASN A 330 -7.77 23.68 4.56
CA ASN A 330 -6.33 23.55 4.87
C ASN A 330 -5.62 22.22 4.49
N ASN A 331 -6.09 21.51 3.46
CA ASN A 331 -5.68 20.18 3.05
C ASN A 331 -5.28 20.28 1.58
N GLU A 332 -4.03 20.70 1.40
CA GLU A 332 -3.44 20.91 0.09
C GLU A 332 -3.06 19.56 -0.52
N VAL A 333 -3.11 19.46 -1.85
CA VAL A 333 -2.76 18.21 -2.54
C VAL A 333 -1.42 18.37 -3.24
N ILE A 334 -0.52 17.43 -2.99
CA ILE A 334 0.71 17.24 -3.78
C ILE A 334 0.51 16.10 -4.77
N THR A 335 1.02 16.28 -5.99
CA THR A 335 0.92 15.34 -7.10
C THR A 335 2.27 15.16 -7.79
N PRO A 336 3.25 14.53 -7.11
CA PRO A 336 4.55 14.29 -7.71
C PRO A 336 4.42 13.46 -9.00
N ARG A 337 5.36 13.65 -9.92
CA ARG A 337 5.59 12.72 -11.02
C ARG A 337 6.21 11.43 -10.49
N ILE A 338 6.16 10.36 -11.28
CA ILE A 338 6.77 9.09 -10.88
C ILE A 338 8.29 9.25 -10.81
N GLY A 339 8.84 9.01 -9.63
CA GLY A 339 10.23 9.17 -9.22
C GLY A 339 10.58 10.56 -8.66
N GLU A 340 9.63 11.49 -8.61
CA GLU A 340 9.87 12.83 -8.08
C GLU A 340 9.91 12.82 -6.54
N THR A 341 10.94 13.45 -5.98
CA THR A 341 11.11 13.62 -4.54
C THR A 341 10.54 14.95 -4.09
N VAL A 342 9.50 14.90 -3.26
CA VAL A 342 8.85 16.05 -2.64
C VAL A 342 9.51 16.34 -1.30
N ASN A 343 9.93 17.58 -1.06
CA ASN A 343 10.25 18.09 0.27
C ASN A 343 9.00 18.77 0.85
N LEU A 344 8.51 18.30 2.00
CA LEU A 344 7.26 18.81 2.58
C LEU A 344 7.32 20.30 2.94
N ASN A 345 8.50 20.87 3.21
CA ASN A 345 8.66 22.32 3.44
C ASN A 345 8.52 23.15 2.16
N ARG A 346 8.54 22.51 0.99
CA ARG A 346 8.41 23.13 -0.35
C ARG A 346 7.26 22.50 -1.15
N TYR A 347 6.22 22.03 -0.45
CA TYR A 347 5.13 21.25 -1.06
C TYR A 347 4.42 21.96 -2.22
N THR A 348 4.36 23.30 -2.20
CA THR A 348 3.70 24.12 -3.23
C THR A 348 4.33 23.96 -4.62
N GLU A 349 5.58 23.47 -4.70
CA GLU A 349 6.27 23.18 -5.96
C GLU A 349 5.74 21.92 -6.66
N TYR A 350 4.97 21.09 -5.97
CA TYR A 350 4.58 19.75 -6.41
C TYR A 350 3.07 19.61 -6.62
N GLN A 351 2.37 20.70 -6.95
CA GLN A 351 0.91 20.71 -7.18
C GLN A 351 0.54 20.72 -8.67
N GLU A 352 1.51 20.50 -9.57
CA GLU A 352 1.25 20.50 -11.01
C GLU A 352 0.38 19.31 -11.43
N LYS A 353 -0.70 19.60 -12.17
CA LYS A 353 -1.60 18.60 -12.78
C LYS A 353 -1.01 18.00 -14.07
N TRP A 354 0.18 17.41 -13.97
CA TRP A 354 1.00 17.01 -15.10
C TRP A 354 0.34 15.96 -16.02
N TRP A 355 -0.54 15.10 -15.50
CA TRP A 355 -1.25 14.06 -16.27
C TRP A 355 -2.17 14.65 -17.35
N ARG A 356 -2.64 15.89 -17.17
CA ARG A 356 -3.49 16.58 -18.14
C ARG A 356 -2.78 16.85 -19.48
N LYS A 357 -1.44 16.81 -19.49
CA LYS A 357 -0.60 17.01 -20.68
C LYS A 357 -0.31 15.72 -21.45
N ILE A 358 -0.85 14.59 -21.02
CA ILE A 358 -0.53 13.25 -21.54
C ILE A 358 -1.80 12.62 -22.10
N GLU A 359 -1.75 12.06 -23.30
CA GLU A 359 -2.91 11.39 -23.93
C GLU A 359 -3.15 9.96 -23.47
#